data_AF-A0AAD9MUR3-F1
#
_entry.id   AF-A0AAD9MUR3-F1
#
_cell.length_a   1.000
_cell.length_b   1.000
_cell.length_c   1.000
_cell.angle_alpha   90.00
_cell.angle_beta   90.00
_cell.angle_gamma   90.00
#
_symmetry.space_group_name_H-M   'P 1'
#
loop_
_entity.id
_entity.type
_entity.pdbx_description
1 polymer ?
#
loop_
_entity_poly.entity_id
_entity_poly.type
_entity_poly.pdbx_seq_one_letter_code
_entity_poly.pdbx_strand_id
1 'polypeptide(L)'
;MCIDNKPRGPGMWKFNCSLLHDRDYALKVKQAIQETLIIDEGVYVGLLWEAIKLQIRTDTISYSALKNRSKNNTLLEYVEKSSKIILNHVKCNFSNKTIKRPRLSNGIITIEEKKILKELHSFYSIVYTTTHNIVQILPN
;
A
#
# COMPACT_ATOMS: atom_id res chain seq x y z
N MET A 1 -26.14 17.48 -6.75
CA MET A 1 -26.40 17.02 -8.13
C MET A 1 -25.23 16.19 -8.61
N CYS A 2 -25.58 15.07 -9.23
CA CYS A 2 -24.77 13.92 -9.55
C CYS A 2 -23.62 14.21 -10.52
N ILE A 3 -22.58 13.37 -10.48
CA ILE A 3 -21.53 13.31 -11.50
C ILE A 3 -22.21 12.82 -12.80
N ASP A 4 -22.63 13.76 -13.65
CA ASP A 4 -23.16 13.48 -14.98
C ASP A 4 -21.99 13.05 -15.89
N ASN A 5 -22.12 11.91 -16.53
CA ASN A 5 -21.11 11.26 -17.38
C ASN A 5 -20.95 11.96 -18.74
N LYS A 6 -21.24 13.27 -18.81
CA LYS A 6 -21.15 14.07 -20.03
C LYS A 6 -19.71 14.47 -20.35
N PRO A 7 -19.36 14.60 -21.65
CA PRO A 7 -18.05 15.08 -22.06
C PRO A 7 -17.77 16.46 -21.45
N ARG A 8 -16.54 16.63 -20.95
CA ARG A 8 -16.12 17.81 -20.21
C ARG A 8 -16.16 19.05 -21.12
N GLY A 9 -17.21 19.84 -21.02
CA GLY A 9 -17.32 21.13 -21.71
C GLY A 9 -16.37 22.20 -21.13
N PRO A 10 -15.91 23.17 -21.94
CA PRO A 10 -15.17 24.35 -21.46
C PRO A 10 -16.04 25.25 -20.57
N GLY A 11 -15.44 25.93 -19.59
CA GLY A 11 -16.06 27.06 -18.87
C GLY A 11 -16.93 26.76 -17.65
N MET A 12 -17.28 25.51 -17.36
CA MET A 12 -18.10 25.19 -16.17
C MET A 12 -17.24 25.11 -14.90
N TRP A 13 -17.62 25.84 -13.85
CA TRP A 13 -17.04 25.67 -12.52
C TRP A 13 -17.25 24.24 -12.02
N LYS A 14 -16.15 23.56 -11.66
CA LYS A 14 -16.17 22.20 -11.11
C LYS A 14 -15.79 22.26 -9.63
N PHE A 15 -16.75 21.93 -8.78
CA PHE A 15 -16.53 21.77 -7.35
C PHE A 15 -16.30 20.29 -7.01
N ASN A 16 -15.34 20.01 -6.13
CA ASN A 16 -15.05 18.64 -5.73
C ASN A 16 -16.09 18.16 -4.70
N CYS A 17 -17.23 17.67 -5.19
CA CYS A 17 -18.31 17.17 -4.35
C CYS A 17 -17.92 15.95 -3.52
N SER A 18 -16.89 15.19 -3.92
CA SER A 18 -16.46 14.01 -3.15
C SER A 18 -15.96 14.39 -1.75
N LEU A 19 -15.39 15.59 -1.60
CA LEU A 19 -14.91 16.10 -0.32
C LEU A 19 -16.05 16.46 0.63
N LEU A 20 -17.28 16.68 0.16
CA LEU A 20 -18.43 17.01 1.01
C LEU A 20 -18.87 15.86 1.92
N HIS A 21 -18.44 14.63 1.65
CA HIS A 21 -18.66 13.51 2.57
C HIS A 21 -17.84 13.66 3.86
N ASP A 22 -16.81 14.51 3.84
CA ASP A 22 -16.04 14.84 5.02
C ASP A 22 -16.68 15.99 5.79
N ARG A 23 -17.04 15.73 7.05
CA ARG A 23 -17.78 16.67 7.90
C ARG A 23 -17.01 17.97 8.09
N ASP A 24 -15.70 17.90 8.30
CA ASP A 24 -14.88 19.08 8.61
C ASP A 24 -14.80 19.99 7.39
N TYR A 25 -14.66 19.39 6.21
CA TYR A 25 -14.70 20.12 4.96
C TYR A 25 -16.07 20.74 4.68
N ALA A 26 -17.16 19.99 4.89
CA ALA A 26 -18.51 20.48 4.68
C ALA A 26 -18.83 21.67 5.62
N LEU A 27 -18.38 21.63 6.88
CA LEU A 27 -18.49 22.75 7.80
C LEU A 27 -17.70 23.96 7.32
N LYS A 28 -16.48 23.75 6.84
CA LYS A 28 -15.65 24.83 6.30
C LYS A 28 -16.29 25.53 5.10
N VAL A 29 -16.89 24.77 4.19
CA VAL A 29 -17.64 25.34 3.06
C VAL A 29 -18.86 26.13 3.52
N LYS A 30 -19.60 25.63 4.52
CA LYS A 30 -20.75 26.37 5.09
C LYS A 30 -20.30 27.68 5.72
N GLN A 31 -19.22 27.65 6.49
CA GLN A 31 -18.63 28.83 7.12
C GLN A 31 -18.18 29.86 6.07
N ALA A 32 -17.46 29.43 5.03
CA ALA A 32 -17.04 30.31 3.94
C ALA A 32 -18.22 31.04 3.27
N ILE A 33 -19.35 30.33 3.07
CA ILE A 33 -20.57 30.95 2.53
C ILE A 33 -21.13 31.99 3.52
N GLN A 34 -21.28 31.63 4.79
CA GLN A 34 -21.85 32.52 5.81
C GLN A 34 -21.00 33.78 6.02
N GLU A 35 -19.68 33.64 6.12
CA GLU A 35 -18.76 34.77 6.28
C GLU A 35 -18.84 35.72 5.09
N THR A 36 -18.86 35.20 3.86
CA THR A 36 -18.93 36.04 2.66
C THR A 36 -20.28 36.77 2.55
N LEU A 37 -21.37 36.17 3.04
CA LEU A 37 -22.71 36.79 3.06
C LEU A 37 -22.82 37.91 4.10
N ILE A 38 -22.10 37.83 5.22
CA ILE A 38 -22.15 38.83 6.31
C ILE A 38 -21.40 40.11 5.95
N ILE A 39 -20.37 40.02 5.11
CA ILE A 39 -19.45 41.14 4.84
C ILE A 39 -20.07 42.22 3.93
N ASP A 40 -21.16 41.93 3.19
CA ASP A 40 -21.50 42.76 2.03
C ASP A 40 -23.02 42.95 1.81
N GLU A 41 -23.65 43.69 2.73
CA GLU A 41 -25.04 44.12 2.61
C GLU A 41 -25.13 45.28 1.58
N GLY A 42 -25.15 44.94 0.28
CA GLY A 42 -25.29 45.93 -0.80
C GLY A 42 -24.54 45.63 -2.10
N VAL A 43 -23.76 44.55 -2.17
CA VAL A 43 -23.01 44.18 -3.37
C VAL A 43 -23.82 43.38 -4.38
N TYR A 44 -23.48 43.60 -5.65
CA TYR A 44 -24.05 42.89 -6.77
C TYR A 44 -23.93 41.37 -6.58
N VAL A 45 -25.07 40.67 -6.66
CA VAL A 45 -25.20 39.22 -6.43
C VAL A 45 -24.20 38.39 -7.24
N GLY A 46 -23.88 38.82 -8.46
CA GLY A 46 -22.88 38.14 -9.29
C GLY A 46 -21.46 38.22 -8.73
N LEU A 47 -21.05 39.37 -8.19
CA LEU A 47 -19.74 39.54 -7.56
C LEU A 47 -19.65 38.74 -6.26
N LEU A 48 -20.72 38.75 -5.47
CA LEU A 48 -20.85 37.94 -4.27
C LEU A 48 -20.69 36.45 -4.58
N TRP A 49 -21.31 35.98 -5.66
CA TRP A 49 -21.18 34.60 -6.11
C TRP A 49 -19.77 34.24 -6.60
N GLU A 50 -19.09 35.15 -7.32
CA GLU A 50 -17.68 34.95 -7.66
C GLU A 50 -16.79 34.88 -6.41
N ALA A 51 -17.03 35.74 -5.42
CA ALA A 51 -16.30 35.75 -4.15
C ALA A 51 -16.48 34.45 -3.38
N ILE A 52 -17.72 33.97 -3.23
CA ILE A 52 -18.03 32.67 -2.60
C ILE A 52 -17.30 31.53 -3.33
N LYS A 53 -17.36 31.50 -4.67
CA LYS A 53 -16.67 30.46 -5.47
C LYS A 53 -15.16 30.50 -5.28
N LEU A 54 -14.56 31.69 -5.18
CA LEU A 54 -13.13 31.86 -4.97
C LEU A 54 -12.73 31.39 -3.56
N GLN A 55 -13.48 31.77 -2.53
CA GLN A 55 -13.23 31.37 -1.15
C GLN A 55 -13.28 29.84 -1.01
N ILE A 56 -14.35 29.23 -1.53
CA ILE A 56 -14.51 27.77 -1.55
C ILE A 56 -13.32 27.10 -2.28
N ARG A 57 -12.83 27.66 -3.39
CA ARG A 57 -11.66 27.13 -4.10
C ARG A 57 -10.40 27.17 -3.24
N THR A 58 -10.12 28.31 -2.61
CA THR A 58 -8.96 28.48 -1.72
C THR A 58 -8.99 27.47 -0.58
N ASP A 59 -10.16 27.28 0.03
CA ASP A 59 -10.36 26.30 1.08
C ASP A 59 -10.23 24.86 0.59
N THR A 60 -10.75 24.55 -0.60
CA THR A 60 -10.62 23.24 -1.23
C THR A 60 -9.16 22.87 -1.45
N ILE A 61 -8.36 23.79 -2.00
CA ILE A 61 -6.94 23.57 -2.28
C ILE A 61 -6.21 23.31 -0.96
N SER A 62 -6.41 24.16 0.03
CA SER A 62 -5.77 24.08 1.34
C SER A 62 -6.12 22.77 2.06
N TYR A 63 -7.41 22.42 2.11
CA TYR A 63 -7.90 21.21 2.75
C TYR A 63 -7.39 19.94 2.05
N SER A 64 -7.39 19.91 0.71
CA SER A 64 -6.90 18.77 -0.06
C SER A 64 -5.40 18.54 0.17
N ALA A 65 -4.61 19.62 0.22
CA ALA A 65 -3.19 19.54 0.53
C ALA A 65 -2.94 18.98 1.94
N LEU A 66 -3.68 19.47 2.94
CA LEU A 66 -3.59 18.98 4.32
C LEU A 66 -3.96 17.50 4.42
N LYS A 67 -5.09 17.09 3.82
CA LYS A 67 -5.55 15.70 3.83
C LYS A 67 -4.56 14.75 3.15
N ASN A 68 -3.90 15.19 2.06
CA ASN A 68 -2.85 14.41 1.41
C ASN A 68 -1.60 14.27 2.28
N ARG A 69 -1.19 15.32 2.99
CA ARG A 69 -0.08 15.25 3.96
C ARG A 69 -0.36 14.24 5.06
N SER A 70 -1.55 14.26 5.65
CA SER A 70 -1.94 13.31 6.70
C SER A 70 -1.89 11.86 6.20
N LYS A 71 -2.46 11.57 5.02
CA LYS A 71 -2.41 10.24 4.41
C LYS A 71 -0.97 9.77 4.16
N ASN A 72 -0.13 10.65 3.61
CA ASN A 72 1.27 10.32 3.35
C ASN A 72 2.02 10.03 4.65
N ASN A 73 1.76 10.77 5.72
CA ASN A 73 2.38 10.54 7.02
C ASN A 73 2.00 9.16 7.59
N THR A 74 0.71 8.80 7.55
CA THR A 74 0.25 7.48 7.99
C THR A 74 0.86 6.35 7.17
N LEU A 75 1.00 6.55 5.85
CA LEU A 75 1.65 5.57 4.98
C LEU A 75 3.14 5.40 5.33
N LEU A 76 3.86 6.50 5.56
CA LEU A 76 5.26 6.47 5.97
C LEU A 76 5.43 5.71 7.30
N GLU A 77 4.57 5.98 8.28
CA GLU A 77 4.58 5.28 9.58
C GLU A 77 4.39 3.75 9.41
N TYR A 78 3.47 3.34 8.54
CA TYR A 78 3.26 1.92 8.24
C TYR A 78 4.48 1.28 7.58
N VAL A 79 5.12 1.98 6.65
CA VAL A 79 6.35 1.53 5.97
C VAL A 79 7.48 1.38 6.98
N GLU A 80 7.68 2.34 7.88
CA GLU A 80 8.71 2.28 8.92
C GLU A 80 8.48 1.10 9.88
N LYS A 81 7.24 0.90 10.34
CA LYS A 81 6.87 -0.25 11.19
C LYS A 81 7.17 -1.58 10.50
N SER A 82 6.77 -1.71 9.23
CA SER A 82 7.01 -2.92 8.43
C SER A 82 8.50 -3.19 8.24
N SER A 83 9.28 -2.14 7.94
CA SER A 83 10.74 -2.23 7.77
C SER A 83 11.42 -2.73 9.06
N LYS A 84 11.02 -2.22 10.22
CA LYS A 84 11.53 -2.66 11.53
C LYS A 84 11.27 -4.14 11.79
N ILE A 85 10.07 -4.62 11.46
CA ILE A 85 9.69 -6.03 11.60
C ILE A 85 10.58 -6.91 10.71
N ILE A 86 10.71 -6.55 9.43
CA ILE A 86 11.56 -7.29 8.47
C ILE A 86 13.01 -7.32 8.95
N LEU A 87 13.55 -6.18 9.38
CA LEU A 87 14.92 -6.09 9.90
C LEU A 87 15.11 -7.02 11.11
N ASN A 88 14.15 -7.08 12.02
CA ASN A 88 14.21 -7.99 13.17
C ASN A 88 14.18 -9.45 12.73
N HIS A 89 13.30 -9.83 11.79
CA HIS A 89 13.29 -11.18 11.23
C HIS A 89 14.62 -11.54 10.57
N VAL A 90 15.21 -10.62 9.80
CA VAL A 90 16.52 -10.83 9.15
C VAL A 90 17.62 -11.00 10.19
N LYS A 91 17.63 -10.18 11.26
CA LYS A 91 18.61 -10.28 12.35
C LYS A 91 18.50 -11.61 13.10
N CYS A 92 17.29 -11.99 13.50
CA CYS A 92 17.05 -13.28 14.17
C CYS A 92 17.37 -14.47 13.25
N ASN A 93 17.06 -14.36 11.95
CA ASN A 93 17.43 -15.39 10.99
C ASN A 93 18.94 -15.48 10.79
N PHE A 94 19.68 -14.35 10.81
CA PHE A 94 21.14 -14.34 10.74
C PHE A 94 21.78 -15.03 11.95
N SER A 95 21.32 -14.72 13.17
CA SER A 95 21.81 -15.39 14.38
C SER A 95 21.44 -16.87 14.44
N ASN A 96 20.33 -17.26 13.81
CA ASN A 96 19.83 -18.64 13.79
C ASN A 96 20.32 -19.47 12.59
N LYS A 97 21.23 -18.95 11.73
CA LYS A 97 21.89 -19.73 10.67
C LYS A 97 22.98 -20.63 11.24
N THR A 98 22.63 -21.55 12.13
CA THR A 98 23.37 -22.81 12.20
C THR A 98 22.61 -23.81 11.35
N ILE A 99 22.94 -23.88 10.05
CA ILE A 99 22.58 -25.07 9.27
C ILE A 99 23.16 -26.24 10.07
N LYS A 100 22.29 -27.12 10.58
CA LYS A 100 22.74 -28.33 11.27
C LYS A 100 23.67 -29.04 10.29
N ARG A 101 24.95 -29.13 10.66
CA ARG A 101 25.99 -29.73 9.81
C ARG A 101 25.44 -31.07 9.28
N PRO A 102 25.37 -31.26 7.95
CA PRO A 102 24.81 -32.48 7.39
C PRO A 102 25.63 -33.66 7.92
N ARG A 103 24.95 -34.57 8.62
CA ARG A 103 25.53 -35.83 9.06
C ARG A 103 25.37 -36.82 7.92
N LEU A 104 26.48 -37.42 7.51
CA LEU A 104 26.45 -38.52 6.57
C LEU A 104 25.82 -39.75 7.25
N SER A 105 25.40 -40.71 6.43
CA SER A 105 24.83 -42.00 6.88
C SER A 105 25.70 -42.76 7.90
N ASN A 106 27.01 -42.47 7.94
CA ASN A 106 27.99 -43.03 8.88
C ASN A 106 28.16 -42.22 10.19
N GLY A 107 27.37 -41.17 10.40
CA GLY A 107 27.43 -40.32 11.60
C GLY A 107 28.52 -39.24 11.59
N ILE A 108 29.37 -39.17 10.56
CA ILE A 108 30.48 -38.21 10.46
C ILE A 108 29.96 -36.85 9.95
N ILE A 109 30.45 -35.79 10.59
CA ILE A 109 30.21 -34.40 10.17
C ILE A 109 31.21 -34.05 9.05
N THR A 110 30.71 -33.75 7.86
CA THR A 110 31.55 -33.37 6.71
C THR A 110 31.32 -31.91 6.32
N ILE A 111 32.40 -31.17 6.05
CA ILE A 111 32.40 -29.76 5.59
C ILE A 111 32.74 -29.67 4.09
N GLU A 112 33.17 -30.78 3.51
CA GLU A 112 33.66 -30.85 2.13
C GLU A 112 32.51 -30.95 1.13
N GLU A 113 32.32 -29.90 0.33
CA GLU A 113 31.21 -29.72 -0.63
C GLU A 113 31.04 -30.89 -1.60
N LYS A 114 32.14 -31.42 -2.13
CA LYS A 114 32.12 -32.54 -3.10
C LYS A 114 31.50 -33.81 -2.52
N LYS A 115 31.73 -34.08 -1.23
CA LYS A 115 31.16 -35.26 -0.54
C LYS A 115 29.66 -35.08 -0.33
N ILE A 116 29.24 -33.87 0.06
CA ILE A 116 27.82 -33.54 0.26
C ILE A 116 27.03 -33.72 -1.04
N LEU A 117 27.55 -33.18 -2.15
CA LEU A 117 26.91 -33.30 -3.46
C LEU A 117 26.81 -34.76 -3.93
N LYS A 118 27.87 -35.55 -3.72
CA LYS A 118 27.87 -36.98 -4.08
C LYS A 118 26.83 -37.77 -3.28
N GLU A 119 26.71 -37.51 -1.97
CA GLU A 119 25.75 -38.21 -1.11
C GLU A 119 24.30 -37.83 -1.46
N LEU A 120 24.03 -36.54 -1.69
CA LEU A 120 22.72 -36.08 -2.17
C LEU A 120 22.36 -36.74 -3.52
N HIS A 121 23.31 -36.78 -4.46
CA HIS A 121 23.10 -37.43 -5.75
C HIS A 121 22.81 -38.92 -5.58
N SER A 122 23.55 -39.61 -4.70
CA SER A 122 23.33 -41.03 -4.43
C SER A 122 21.96 -41.30 -3.81
N PHE A 123 21.56 -40.49 -2.82
CA PHE A 123 20.26 -40.61 -2.16
C PHE A 123 19.10 -40.41 -3.13
N TYR A 124 19.10 -39.30 -3.88
CA TYR A 124 18.01 -39.01 -4.81
C TYR A 124 18.01 -39.96 -6.01
N SER A 125 19.19 -40.40 -6.48
CA SER A 125 19.28 -41.45 -7.50
C SER A 125 18.54 -42.71 -7.04
N ILE A 126 18.77 -43.17 -5.81
CA ILE A 126 18.07 -44.33 -5.24
C ILE A 126 16.57 -44.07 -5.13
N VAL A 127 16.15 -42.94 -4.57
CA VAL A 127 14.72 -42.62 -4.37
C VAL A 127 13.97 -42.58 -5.71
N TYR A 128 14.52 -41.90 -6.72
CA TYR A 128 13.83 -41.76 -8.01
C TYR A 128 13.90 -43.01 -8.87
N THR A 129 14.99 -43.79 -8.83
CA THR A 129 15.05 -45.08 -9.54
C THR A 129 14.15 -46.14 -8.89
N THR A 130 14.08 -46.18 -7.56
CA THR A 130 13.19 -47.09 -6.82
C THR A 130 11.72 -46.76 -7.06
N THR A 131 11.37 -45.47 -7.07
CA THR A 131 9.99 -45.02 -7.34
C THR A 131 9.58 -45.29 -8.79
N HIS A 132 10.49 -45.16 -9.77
CA HIS A 132 10.21 -45.46 -11.17
C HIS A 132 9.98 -46.97 -11.42
N ASN A 133 10.65 -47.84 -10.66
CA ASN A 133 10.43 -49.30 -10.73
C ASN A 133 9.13 -49.76 -10.04
N ILE A 134 8.65 -49.07 -9.00
CA ILE A 134 7.40 -49.45 -8.30
C ILE A 134 6.16 -49.14 -9.16
N VAL A 135 6.19 -48.08 -9.97
CA VAL A 135 5.06 -47.68 -10.84
C VAL A 135 4.85 -48.65 -12.01
N GLN A 136 5.84 -49.47 -12.38
CA GLN A 136 5.71 -50.47 -13.47
C GLN A 136 5.24 -51.86 -13.00
N ILE A 137 5.10 -52.12 -11.70
CA ILE A 137 4.75 -53.46 -11.15
C ILE A 137 3.26 -53.60 -10.79
N LEU A 138 2.46 -52.53 -10.89
CA LEU A 138 1.00 -52.63 -10.71
C LEU A 138 0.35 -53.06 -12.05
N PRO A 139 -0.36 -54.20 -12.11
CA PRO A 139 -1.05 -54.61 -13.33
C PRO A 139 -2.24 -53.69 -13.60
N ASN A 140 -2.56 -53.52 -14.89
CA ASN A 140 -3.71 -52.80 -15.42
C ASN A 140 -5.03 -53.16 -14.73
#